data_AF-A0A4P2Q415-F1
#
_entry.id   AF-A0A4P2Q415-F1
#
_cell.length_a   1.000
_cell.length_b   1.000
_cell.length_c   1.000
_cell.angle_alpha   90.00
_cell.angle_beta   90.00
_cell.angle_gamma   90.00
#
_symmetry.space_group_name_H-M   'P 1'
#
loop_
_entity.id
_entity.type
_entity.pdbx_description
1 polymer ?
#
loop_
_entity_poly.entity_id
_entity_poly.type
_entity_poly.pdbx_seq_one_letter_code
_entity_poly.pdbx_strand_id
1 'polypeptide(L)'
;MVPVDNPIAERRLTVVDDPGRSVVIAIGQPLEVQPGEWACPFTIRGIPEPRSDRGLGIDGVSALLNALHAIRFALEASGVRVSWEGGEPGDTGFPRLMHYAFGFAFSQRMEQLIDEEIQKLVDKKTRAGQEAPG
;
A
#
# COMPACT_ATOMS: atom_id res chain seq x y z
N MET A 1 -11.80 9.32 17.42
CA MET A 1 -10.70 8.83 16.56
C MET A 1 -9.91 7.83 17.38
N VAL A 2 -9.63 6.63 16.87
CA VAL A 2 -8.77 5.67 17.58
C VAL A 2 -7.32 6.13 17.36
N PRO A 3 -6.56 6.46 18.41
CA PRO A 3 -5.18 6.91 18.25
C PRO A 3 -4.29 5.77 17.76
N VAL A 4 -3.21 6.12 17.04
CA VAL A 4 -2.12 5.18 16.72
C VAL A 4 -1.12 5.19 17.88
N ASP A 5 -1.56 4.69 19.03
CA ASP A 5 -0.67 4.49 20.19
C ASP A 5 0.03 3.14 20.01
N ASN A 6 1.36 3.11 20.06
CA ASN A 6 2.19 1.92 19.77
C ASN A 6 1.84 1.27 18.42
N PRO A 7 2.28 1.87 17.29
CA PRO A 7 1.99 1.31 15.97
C PRO A 7 2.49 -0.13 15.85
N ILE A 8 1.67 -0.97 15.21
CA ILE A 8 2.04 -2.35 14.90
C ILE A 8 2.98 -2.43 13.70
N ALA A 9 3.00 -1.38 12.86
CA ALA A 9 3.89 -1.25 11.73
C ALA A 9 4.13 0.22 11.38
N GLU A 10 5.34 0.51 10.90
CA GLU A 10 5.69 1.81 10.32
C GLU A 10 6.37 1.62 8.97
N ARG A 11 6.17 2.58 8.06
CA ARG A 11 6.89 2.67 6.80
C ARG A 11 7.38 4.09 6.58
N ARG A 12 8.67 4.22 6.29
CA ARG A 12 9.31 5.46 5.86
C ARG A 12 9.51 5.44 4.35
N LEU A 13 9.05 6.48 3.67
CA LEU A 13 9.23 6.68 2.23
C LEU A 13 10.10 7.90 2.01
N THR A 14 11.04 7.80 1.08
CA THR A 14 11.92 8.91 0.70
C THR A 14 11.22 9.78 -0.34
N VAL A 15 11.28 11.10 -0.18
CA VAL A 15 10.73 12.01 -1.20
C VAL A 15 11.69 12.03 -2.40
N VAL A 16 11.16 11.77 -3.60
CA VAL A 16 11.96 11.61 -4.81
C VAL A 16 12.76 12.87 -5.13
N ASP A 17 12.13 14.03 -5.00
CA ASP A 17 12.72 15.33 -5.34
C ASP A 17 13.50 15.97 -4.19
N ASP A 18 13.54 15.33 -3.01
CA ASP A 18 14.22 15.82 -1.81
C ASP A 18 14.59 14.63 -0.89
N PRO A 19 15.71 13.94 -1.14
CA PRO A 19 16.08 12.73 -0.40
C PRO A 19 16.32 12.92 1.09
N GLY A 20 16.52 14.17 1.54
CA GLY A 20 16.62 14.51 2.96
C GLY A 20 15.26 14.51 3.68
N ARG A 21 14.16 14.53 2.93
CA ARG A 21 12.79 14.53 3.45
C ARG A 21 12.18 13.13 3.35
N SER A 22 11.39 12.77 4.36
CA SER A 22 10.64 11.52 4.37
C SER A 22 9.16 11.74 4.66
N VAL A 23 8.34 10.87 4.06
CA VAL A 23 6.97 10.63 4.49
C VAL A 23 6.96 9.43 5.42
N VAL A 24 6.31 9.55 6.56
CA VAL A 24 6.22 8.47 7.57
C VAL A 24 4.76 8.06 7.71
N ILE A 25 4.51 6.77 7.49
CA ILE A 25 3.23 6.11 7.70
C ILE A 25 3.35 5.26 8.96
N ALA A 26 2.37 5.36 9.86
CA ALA A 26 2.25 4.47 11.01
C ALA A 26 0.85 3.84 11.01
N ILE A 27 0.79 2.53 11.24
CA ILE A 27 -0.44 1.74 11.27
C ILE A 27 -0.61 1.21 12.70
N GLY A 28 -1.77 1.48 13.30
CA GLY A 28 -2.13 0.96 14.61
C GLY A 28 -2.83 -0.39 14.54
N GLN A 29 -3.00 -1.01 15.71
CA GLN A 29 -3.68 -2.30 15.83
C GLN A 29 -5.15 -2.18 15.36
N PRO A 30 -5.66 -3.11 14.52
CA PRO A 30 -7.08 -3.22 14.25
C PRO A 30 -7.85 -3.55 15.53
N LEU A 31 -8.94 -2.83 15.80
CA LEU A 31 -9.75 -2.98 16.99
C LEU A 31 -11.24 -2.94 16.63
N GLU A 32 -12.04 -3.75 17.31
CA GLU A 32 -13.49 -3.66 17.25
C GLU A 32 -13.94 -2.37 17.97
N VAL A 33 -14.63 -1.49 17.24
CA VAL A 33 -15.09 -0.19 17.75
C VAL A 33 -16.56 -0.19 18.11
N GLN A 34 -17.34 -1.07 17.47
CA GLN A 34 -18.72 -1.42 17.78
C GLN A 34 -18.93 -2.90 17.42
N PRO A 35 -19.94 -3.59 17.96
CA PRO A 35 -20.19 -4.98 17.61
C PRO A 35 -20.29 -5.20 16.09
N GLY A 36 -19.35 -5.96 15.52
CA GLY A 36 -19.27 -6.23 14.07
C GLY A 36 -18.68 -5.09 13.23
N GLU A 37 -18.15 -4.03 13.85
CA GLU A 37 -17.46 -2.93 13.17
C GLU A 37 -16.03 -2.79 13.71
N TRP A 38 -15.08 -2.94 12.81
CA TRP A 38 -13.65 -2.85 13.11
C TRP A 38 -13.04 -1.60 12.48
N ALA A 39 -12.07 -1.02 13.17
CA ALA A 39 -11.26 0.08 12.67
C ALA A 39 -9.78 -0.22 12.80
N CYS A 40 -9.00 0.10 11.77
CA CYS A 40 -7.54 0.10 11.80
C CYS A 40 -7.04 1.54 11.62
N PRO A 41 -6.54 2.20 12.69
CA PRO A 41 -6.11 3.58 12.61
C PRO A 41 -4.75 3.69 11.90
N PHE A 42 -4.51 4.80 11.22
CA PHE A 42 -3.23 5.12 10.62
C PHE A 42 -2.93 6.62 10.65
N THR A 43 -1.65 6.96 10.53
CA THR A 43 -1.20 8.34 10.33
C THR A 43 -0.26 8.45 9.14
N ILE A 44 -0.25 9.61 8.48
CA ILE A 44 0.69 9.97 7.42
C ILE A 44 1.25 11.36 7.73
N ARG A 45 2.56 11.44 7.90
CA ARG A 45 3.31 12.67 8.20
C ARG A 45 4.33 12.94 7.10
N GLY A 46 4.70 14.21 6.88
CA GLY A 46 5.65 14.60 5.83
C GLY A 46 5.03 14.93 4.47
N ILE A 47 3.69 15.00 4.41
CA ILE A 47 2.90 15.51 3.27
C ILE A 47 2.30 16.89 3.63
N PRO A 48 1.85 17.71 2.65
CA PRO A 48 1.34 19.06 2.89
C PRO A 48 0.20 19.13 3.94
N GLU A 49 -0.70 18.15 3.90
CA GLU A 49 -1.78 17.99 4.88
C GLU A 49 -1.61 16.64 5.60
N PRO A 50 -0.97 16.60 6.78
CA PRO A 50 -0.83 15.37 7.55
C PRO A 50 -2.19 14.72 7.81
N ARG A 51 -2.25 13.40 7.64
CA ARG A 51 -3.49 12.62 7.80
C ARG A 51 -3.44 11.80 9.08
N SER A 52 -4.54 11.76 9.78
CA SER A 52 -4.83 10.80 10.86
C SER A 52 -6.24 10.28 10.62
N ASP A 53 -6.36 9.01 10.28
CA ASP A 53 -7.63 8.42 9.85
C ASP A 53 -7.66 6.93 10.17
N ARG A 54 -8.65 6.19 9.67
CA ARG A 54 -8.83 4.76 9.88
C ARG A 54 -9.46 4.07 8.68
N GLY A 55 -9.02 2.84 8.41
CA GLY A 55 -9.77 1.90 7.59
C GLY A 55 -10.88 1.27 8.41
N LEU A 56 -12.11 1.20 7.87
CA LEU A 56 -13.24 0.51 8.50
C LEU A 56 -13.44 -0.87 7.86
N GLY A 57 -13.92 -1.84 8.62
CA GLY A 57 -14.17 -3.20 8.14
C GLY A 57 -15.18 -3.95 9.00
N ILE A 58 -15.63 -5.10 8.51
CA ILE A 58 -16.52 -6.02 9.26
C ILE A 58 -15.72 -6.92 10.21
N ASP A 59 -14.41 -6.98 10.02
CA ASP A 59 -13.44 -7.69 10.84
C ASP A 59 -12.09 -6.93 10.83
N GLY A 60 -11.15 -7.37 11.67
CA GLY A 60 -9.83 -6.73 11.74
C GLY A 60 -9.02 -6.80 10.45
N VAL A 61 -9.24 -7.83 9.63
CA VAL A 61 -8.53 -8.05 8.36
C VAL A 61 -8.97 -7.03 7.31
N SER A 62 -10.28 -6.91 7.09
CA SER A 62 -10.88 -5.95 6.17
C SER A 62 -10.61 -4.51 6.61
N ALA A 63 -10.61 -4.22 7.91
CA ALA A 63 -10.23 -2.91 8.42
C ALA A 63 -8.78 -2.55 8.09
N LEU A 64 -7.84 -3.49 8.26
CA LEU A 64 -6.43 -3.31 7.88
C LEU A 64 -6.26 -3.12 6.37
N LEU A 65 -6.90 -3.96 5.54
CA LEU A 65 -6.86 -3.82 4.08
C LEU A 65 -7.39 -2.46 3.63
N ASN A 66 -8.48 -1.98 4.23
CA ASN A 66 -9.03 -0.66 3.94
C ASN A 66 -8.13 0.48 4.42
N ALA A 67 -7.40 0.31 5.52
CA ALA A 67 -6.39 1.28 5.95
C ALA A 67 -5.24 1.37 4.93
N LEU A 68 -4.72 0.24 4.45
CA LEU A 68 -3.69 0.20 3.40
C LEU A 68 -4.17 0.86 2.10
N HIS A 69 -5.42 0.62 1.72
CA HIS A 69 -6.03 1.26 0.55
C HIS A 69 -6.14 2.78 0.72
N ALA A 70 -6.63 3.24 1.88
CA ALA A 70 -6.76 4.66 2.20
C ALA A 70 -5.40 5.37 2.25
N ILE A 71 -4.38 4.71 2.80
CA ILE A 71 -3.00 5.22 2.83
C ILE A 71 -2.51 5.47 1.40
N ARG A 72 -2.66 4.48 0.52
CA ARG A 72 -2.25 4.61 -0.88
C ARG A 72 -2.94 5.80 -1.55
N PHE A 73 -4.26 5.91 -1.42
CA PHE A 73 -5.00 7.04 -2.00
C PHE A 73 -4.57 8.39 -1.43
N ALA A 74 -4.32 8.47 -0.12
CA ALA A 74 -3.84 9.70 0.51
C ALA A 74 -2.45 10.10 0.00
N LEU A 75 -1.54 9.14 -0.23
CA LEU A 75 -0.24 9.39 -0.85
C LEU A 75 -0.41 9.89 -2.29
N GLU A 76 -1.23 9.22 -3.11
CA GLU A 76 -1.53 9.63 -4.50
C GLU A 76 -2.13 11.06 -4.54
N ALA A 77 -3.08 11.36 -3.66
CA ALA A 77 -3.74 12.67 -3.59
C ALA A 77 -2.84 13.78 -3.02
N SER A 78 -1.79 13.44 -2.26
CA SER A 78 -0.88 14.44 -1.68
C SER A 78 -0.04 15.18 -2.70
N GLY A 79 0.11 14.63 -3.92
CA GLY A 79 1.02 15.15 -4.95
C GLY A 79 2.50 14.97 -4.64
N VAL A 80 2.87 14.44 -3.46
CA VAL A 80 4.26 14.19 -3.10
C VAL A 80 4.72 12.88 -3.72
N ARG A 81 5.69 12.95 -4.62
CA ARG A 81 6.34 11.75 -5.17
C ARG A 81 7.28 11.16 -4.14
N VAL A 82 7.00 9.91 -3.76
CA VAL A 82 7.78 9.18 -2.76
C VAL A 82 8.15 7.79 -3.28
N SER A 83 9.26 7.26 -2.80
CA SER A 83 9.72 5.91 -3.09
C SER A 83 9.98 5.13 -1.81
N TRP A 84 9.60 3.87 -1.84
CA TRP A 84 10.05 2.87 -0.89
C TRP A 84 11.46 2.42 -1.26
N GLU A 85 12.24 2.10 -0.23
CA GLU A 85 13.67 1.79 -0.25
C GLU A 85 14.13 0.98 -1.47
N GLY A 86 15.03 1.55 -2.28
CA GLY A 86 15.60 0.90 -3.46
C GLY A 86 14.61 0.63 -4.60
N GLY A 87 13.34 1.02 -4.44
CA GLY A 87 12.32 0.96 -5.47
C GLY A 87 12.43 2.10 -6.47
N GLU A 88 11.70 1.95 -7.58
CA GLU A 88 11.64 2.96 -8.62
C GLU A 88 11.03 4.28 -8.09
N PRO A 89 11.39 5.44 -8.68
CA PRO A 89 10.76 6.73 -8.39
C PRO A 89 9.22 6.66 -8.46
N GLY A 90 8.54 6.86 -7.34
CA GLY A 90 7.07 6.82 -7.25
C GLY A 90 6.47 5.48 -6.78
N ASP A 91 7.29 4.43 -6.63
CA ASP A 91 6.82 3.19 -6.01
C ASP A 91 6.73 3.35 -4.49
N THR A 92 5.51 3.48 -3.99
CA THR A 92 5.25 3.66 -2.54
C THR A 92 5.37 2.36 -1.73
N GLY A 93 5.45 1.20 -2.39
CA GLY A 93 5.34 -0.11 -1.76
C GLY A 93 3.93 -0.44 -1.23
N PHE A 94 2.93 0.42 -1.45
CA PHE A 94 1.53 0.14 -1.14
C PHE A 94 0.78 -0.30 -2.43
N PRO A 95 0.37 -1.58 -2.52
CA PRO A 95 -0.28 -2.09 -3.73
C PRO A 95 -1.69 -1.51 -3.91
N ARG A 96 -2.20 -1.59 -5.15
CA ARG A 96 -3.59 -1.20 -5.44
C ARG A 96 -4.43 -2.40 -5.07
N LEU A 97 -5.16 -2.29 -3.97
CA LEU A 97 -6.06 -3.35 -3.53
C LEU A 97 -7.34 -3.28 -4.35
N MET A 98 -7.78 -4.44 -4.85
CA MET A 98 -9.07 -4.54 -5.50
C MET A 98 -10.15 -4.53 -4.45
N HIS A 99 -11.09 -3.60 -4.55
CA HIS A 99 -12.21 -3.56 -3.62
C HIS A 99 -13.17 -4.71 -3.95
N TYR A 100 -13.59 -5.46 -2.91
CA TYR A 100 -14.54 -6.57 -3.05
C TYR A 100 -15.89 -6.16 -3.69
N ALA A 101 -16.19 -4.85 -3.75
CA ALA A 101 -17.43 -4.30 -4.27
C ALA A 101 -17.54 -4.47 -5.79
N PHE A 102 -16.41 -4.69 -6.49
CA PHE A 102 -16.39 -4.96 -7.92
C PHE A 102 -16.77 -6.42 -8.27
N GLY A 103 -16.90 -7.28 -7.26
CA GLY A 103 -17.29 -8.68 -7.42
C GLY A 103 -16.13 -9.60 -7.78
N PHE A 104 -16.28 -10.88 -7.43
CA PHE A 104 -15.22 -11.89 -7.54
C PHE A 104 -14.73 -12.10 -8.98
N ALA A 105 -15.63 -12.12 -9.97
CA ALA A 105 -15.26 -12.32 -11.37
C ALA A 105 -14.33 -11.20 -11.90
N PHE A 106 -14.53 -9.96 -11.44
CA PHE A 106 -13.63 -8.86 -11.78
C PHE A 106 -12.26 -9.07 -11.14
N SER A 107 -12.21 -9.44 -9.85
CA SER A 107 -10.96 -9.72 -9.15
C SER A 107 -10.15 -10.83 -9.84
N GLN A 108 -10.79 -11.96 -10.18
CA GLN A 108 -10.12 -13.07 -10.87
C GLN A 108 -9.55 -12.65 -12.23
N ARG A 109 -10.30 -11.84 -12.99
CA ARG A 109 -9.83 -11.33 -14.28
C ARG A 109 -8.56 -10.48 -14.12
N MET A 110 -8.55 -9.60 -13.12
CA MET A 110 -7.39 -8.74 -12.86
C MET A 110 -6.19 -9.53 -12.31
N GLU A 111 -6.43 -10.52 -11.45
CA GLU A 111 -5.41 -11.46 -10.97
C GLU A 111 -4.78 -12.22 -12.13
N GLN A 112 -5.59 -12.75 -13.04
CA GLN A 112 -5.09 -13.44 -14.23
C GLN A 112 -4.20 -12.52 -15.09
N LEU A 113 -4.59 -11.27 -15.28
CA LEU A 113 -3.75 -10.30 -16.02
C LEU A 113 -2.41 -10.04 -15.32
N ILE A 114 -2.39 -9.99 -13.99
CA ILE A 114 -1.16 -9.84 -13.21
C ILE A 114 -0.24 -11.06 -13.41
N ASP A 115 -0.78 -12.27 -13.27
CA ASP A 115 -0.03 -13.51 -13.43
C ASP A 115 0.57 -13.66 -14.84
N GLU A 116 -0.20 -13.30 -15.87
CA GLU A 116 0.26 -13.30 -17.26
C GLU A 116 1.43 -12.33 -17.49
N GLU A 117 1.38 -11.12 -16.92
CA GLU A 117 2.48 -10.15 -17.03
C GLU A 117 3.73 -10.57 -16.23
N ILE A 118 3.55 -11.16 -15.06
CA ILE A 118 4.65 -11.73 -14.27
C ILE A 118 5.34 -12.84 -15.08
N GLN A 119 4.57 -13.75 -15.69
CA GLN A 119 5.15 -14.84 -16.48
C GLN A 119 5.95 -14.33 -17.69
N LYS A 120 5.44 -13.33 -18.41
CA LYS A 120 6.17 -12.70 -19.53
C LYS A 120 7.52 -12.15 -19.10
N LEU A 121 7.61 -11.55 -17.91
CA LEU A 121 8.86 -11.01 -17.36
C LEU A 121 9.84 -12.12 -16.96
N VAL A 122 9.35 -13.20 -16.36
CA VAL A 122 10.15 -14.39 -16.01
C VAL A 122 10.73 -15.04 -17.26
N ASP A 123 9.92 -15.24 -18.30
CA ASP A 123 10.36 -15.81 -19.57
C ASP A 123 11.43 -14.96 -20.25
N LYS A 124 11.24 -13.63 -20.27
CA LYS A 124 12.19 -12.69 -20.85
C LYS A 124 13.55 -12.74 -20.13
N LYS A 125 13.55 -12.76 -18.78
CA LYS A 125 14.78 -12.87 -17.99
C LYS A 125 15.48 -14.21 -18.19
N THR A 126 14.72 -15.30 -18.30
CA THR A 126 15.27 -16.65 -18.53
C THR A 126 15.98 -16.72 -19.87
N ARG A 127 15.38 -16.18 -20.94
CA ARG A 127 16.01 -16.11 -22.27
C ARG A 127 17.27 -15.24 -22.27
N ALA A 128 17.22 -14.05 -21.66
CA ALA A 128 18.39 -13.16 -21.58
C ALA A 128 19.55 -13.78 -20.77
N GLY A 129 19.26 -14.57 -19.73
CA GLY A 129 20.27 -15.30 -18.96
C GLY A 129 20.88 -16.49 -19.69
N GLN A 130 20.17 -17.07 -20.66
CA GLN A 130 20.69 -18.15 -21.53
C GLN A 130 21.57 -17.61 -22.68
N GLU A 131 21.47 -16.32 -23.00
CA GLU A 131 22.20 -15.66 -24.10
C GLU A 131 23.46 -14.88 -23.64
N ALA A 132 23.74 -14.79 -22.34
CA ALA A 132 24.94 -14.13 -21.82
C ALA A 132 26.19 -15.04 -21.97
N PRO A 133 27.32 -14.57 -22.51
CA PRO A 133 28.54 -15.38 -22.61
C PRO A 133 29.10 -15.67 -21.20
N GLY A 134 29.47 -16.93 -20.97
CA GLY A 134 30.16 -17.38 -19.74
C GLY A 134 31.61 -16.94 -19.65
#